data_AF-A0A7Y7QZ89-F1
#
_entry.id   AF-A0A7Y7QZ89-F1
#
_cell.length_a   1.000
_cell.length_b   1.000
_cell.length_c   1.000
_cell.angle_alpha   90.00
_cell.angle_beta   90.00
_cell.angle_gamma   90.00
#
_symmetry.space_group_name_H-M   'P 1'
#
loop_
_entity.id
_entity.type
_entity.pdbx_description
1 polymer ?
#
loop_
_entity_poly.entity_id
_entity_poly.type
_entity_poly.pdbx_seq_one_letter_code
_entity_poly.pdbx_strand_id
1 'polypeptide(L)' 'MAMVRAAGHLPTMYWWLVAMNEAFDAGRRAGVAPLGSAVDCPITHAELMLRMSWMNGFSWGRINGISKRT' A
#
# COMPACT_ATOMS: atom_id res chain seq x y z
N MET A 1 -11.30 9.94 -35.60
CA MET A 1 -10.83 10.88 -34.56
C MET A 1 -10.13 10.05 -33.49
N ALA A 2 -8.79 10.01 -33.54
CA ALA A 2 -7.98 9.19 -32.65
C ALA A 2 -7.76 9.93 -31.32
N MET A 3 -8.04 9.29 -30.19
CA MET A 3 -7.43 9.65 -28.91
C MET A 3 -6.90 8.36 -28.27
N VAL A 4 -5.78 7.89 -28.81
CA VAL A 4 -4.85 7.05 -28.07
C VAL A 4 -4.27 7.98 -27.00
N ARG A 5 -4.81 7.92 -25.79
CA ARG A 5 -4.24 8.64 -24.65
C ARG A 5 -2.93 7.94 -24.33
N ALA A 6 -1.84 8.51 -24.82
CA ALA A 6 -0.48 8.06 -24.55
C ALA A 6 -0.30 7.92 -23.03
N ALA A 7 -0.27 6.69 -22.54
CA ALA A 7 0.38 6.38 -21.29
C ALA A 7 1.88 6.62 -21.52
N GLY A 8 2.27 7.90 -21.41
CA GLY A 8 3.66 8.30 -21.45
C GLY A 8 4.42 7.46 -20.44
N HIS A 9 5.52 6.87 -20.91
CA HIS A 9 6.47 6.07 -20.13
C HIS A 9 6.88 6.84 -18.86
N LEU A 10 6.16 6.63 -17.75
CA LEU A 10 6.67 7.01 -16.46
C LEU A 10 7.92 6.15 -16.25
N PRO A 11 9.09 6.74 -15.97
CA PRO A 11 10.31 5.96 -15.79
C PRO A 11 10.05 4.89 -14.74
N THR A 12 10.61 3.68 -14.91
CA THR A 12 10.33 2.50 -14.06
C THR A 12 10.34 2.82 -12.56
N MET A 13 11.20 3.75 -12.14
CA MET A 13 11.29 4.26 -10.77
C MET A 13 10.00 4.96 -10.26
N TYR A 14 9.31 5.70 -11.11
CA TYR A 14 8.05 6.38 -10.76
C TYR A 14 6.91 5.38 -10.59
N TRP A 15 6.84 4.34 -11.42
CA TRP A 15 5.90 3.23 -11.24
C TRP A 15 6.10 2.52 -9.90
N TRP A 16 7.36 2.28 -9.51
CA TRP A 16 7.67 1.70 -8.21
C TRP A 16 7.23 2.57 -7.04
N LEU A 17 7.45 3.88 -7.11
CA LEU A 17 7.01 4.80 -6.06
C LEU A 17 5.48 4.84 -5.91
N VAL A 18 4.75 4.85 -7.03
CA VAL A 18 3.27 4.79 -7.02
C VAL A 18 2.80 3.48 -6.38
N ALA A 19 3.34 2.34 -6.82
CA ALA A 19 2.98 1.04 -6.28
C ALA A 19 3.30 0.91 -4.78
N MET A 20 4.43 1.47 -4.32
CA MET A 20 4.78 1.50 -2.90
C MET A 20 3.80 2.35 -2.07
N ASN A 21 3.36 3.49 -2.58
CA ASN A 21 2.37 4.34 -1.90
C ASN A 21 1.00 3.65 -1.83
N GLU A 22 0.57 2.99 -2.91
CA GLU A 22 -0.67 2.22 -2.92
C GLU A 22 -0.63 1.05 -1.93
N ALA A 23 0.51 0.33 -1.88
CA ALA A 23 0.74 -0.73 -0.91
C ALA A 23 0.67 -0.20 0.53
N PHE A 24 1.29 0.95 0.80
CA PHE A 24 1.21 1.62 2.11
C PHE A 24 -0.24 1.96 2.48
N ASP A 25 -1.01 2.57 1.58
CA ASP A 25 -2.39 2.97 1.84
C ASP A 25 -3.34 1.77 2.03
N ALA A 26 -3.11 0.69 1.29
CA ALA A 26 -3.81 -0.57 1.50
C ALA A 26 -3.51 -1.14 2.90
N GLY A 27 -2.22 -1.17 3.29
CA GLY A 27 -1.79 -1.59 4.62
C GLY A 27 -2.43 -0.75 5.72
N ARG A 28 -2.38 0.58 5.57
CA ARG A 28 -2.96 1.55 6.52
C ARG A 28 -4.44 1.28 6.78
N ARG A 29 -5.24 1.04 5.74
CA ARG A 29 -6.66 0.71 5.88
C ARG A 29 -6.87 -0.62 6.60
N ALA A 30 -6.09 -1.65 6.27
CA ALA A 30 -6.13 -2.94 6.95
C ALA A 30 -5.72 -2.82 8.43
N GLY A 31 -4.77 -1.96 8.76
CA GLY A 31 -4.33 -1.71 10.13
C GLY A 31 -5.39 -1.07 11.04
N VAL A 32 -6.32 -0.30 10.47
CA VAL A 32 -7.44 0.29 11.23
C VAL A 32 -8.55 -0.75 11.47
N ALA A 33 -8.61 -1.81 10.65
CA ALA A 33 -9.63 -2.84 10.79
C ALA A 33 -9.43 -3.63 12.11
N PRO A 34 -10.50 -3.90 12.90
CA PRO A 34 -10.36 -4.53 14.21
C PRO A 34 -9.64 -5.89 14.16
N LEU A 35 -9.93 -6.69 13.14
CA LEU A 35 -9.49 -8.08 12.99
C LEU A 35 -8.39 -8.28 11.94
N GLY A 36 -7.90 -7.23 11.27
CA GLY A 36 -6.89 -7.40 10.22
C GLY A 36 -5.54 -7.85 10.81
N SER A 37 -4.92 -8.91 10.31
CA SER A 37 -3.58 -9.30 10.71
C SER A 37 -2.54 -8.83 9.70
N ALA A 38 -1.32 -8.55 10.17
CA ALA A 38 -0.19 -8.30 9.27
C ALA A 38 0.16 -9.54 8.42
N VAL A 39 -0.22 -10.73 8.89
CA VAL A 39 -0.07 -12.00 8.16
C VAL A 39 -0.96 -12.04 6.91
N ASP A 40 -2.08 -11.32 6.91
CA ASP A 40 -3.04 -11.26 5.81
C ASP A 40 -2.59 -10.32 4.66
N CYS A 41 -1.31 -9.94 4.64
CA CYS A 41 -0.75 -9.12 3.57
C CYS A 41 -0.91 -9.82 2.22
N PRO A 42 -1.63 -9.22 1.25
CA PRO A 42 -1.95 -9.85 -0.04
C PRO A 42 -0.77 -9.86 -1.01
N ILE A 43 0.34 -9.18 -0.68
CA ILE A 43 1.52 -9.03 -1.54
C ILE A 43 2.45 -10.22 -1.32
N THR A 44 2.87 -10.87 -2.41
CA THR A 44 3.73 -12.05 -2.35
C THR A 44 5.13 -11.71 -1.81
N HIS A 45 5.87 -12.72 -1.32
CA HIS A 45 7.25 -12.52 -0.86
C HIS A 45 8.23 -12.14 -1.99
N ALA A 46 7.87 -12.39 -3.26
CA ALA A 46 8.69 -11.99 -4.41
C ALA A 46 8.75 -10.46 -4.59
N GLU A 47 7.76 -9.74 -4.07
CA GLU A 47 7.65 -8.27 -4.18
C GLU A 47 7.98 -7.59 -2.84
N LEU A 48 9.16 -7.91 -2.31
CA LEU A 48 9.57 -7.57 -0.95
C LEU A 48 9.39 -6.07 -0.61
N MET A 49 9.74 -5.17 -1.52
CA MET A 49 9.62 -3.72 -1.30
C MET A 49 8.18 -3.26 -1.13
N LEU A 50 7.25 -3.80 -1.92
CA LEU A 50 5.82 -3.50 -1.80
C LEU A 50 5.24 -4.08 -0.52
N ARG A 51 5.66 -5.31 -0.16
CA ARG A 51 5.27 -5.97 1.09
C ARG A 51 5.72 -5.17 2.31
N MET A 52 6.97 -4.69 2.32
CA MET A 52 7.49 -3.82 3.39
C MET A 52 6.70 -2.50 3.48
N SER A 53 6.39 -1.89 2.34
CA SER A 53 5.58 -0.66 2.31
C SER A 53 4.18 -0.90 2.90
N TRP A 54 3.55 -2.02 2.55
CA TRP A 54 2.26 -2.43 3.12
C TRP A 54 2.34 -2.68 4.63
N MET A 55 3.37 -3.38 5.11
CA MET A 55 3.56 -3.64 6.55
C MET A 55 3.79 -2.36 7.34
N ASN A 56 4.53 -1.40 6.79
CA ASN A 56 4.68 -0.06 7.38
C ASN A 56 3.33 0.66 7.47
N GLY A 57 2.55 0.64 6.40
CA GLY A 57 1.20 1.20 6.38
C GLY A 57 0.30 0.56 7.44
N PHE A 58 0.28 -0.77 7.51
CA PHE A 58 -0.49 -1.53 8.48
C PHE A 58 -0.14 -1.15 9.93
N SER A 59 1.17 -1.09 10.24
CA SER A 59 1.64 -0.70 11.57
C SER A 59 1.24 0.73 11.92
N TRP A 60 1.37 1.66 10.96
CA TRP A 60 0.91 3.04 11.12
C TRP A 60 -0.60 3.11 11.37
N GLY A 61 -1.40 2.35 10.62
CA GLY A 61 -2.85 2.29 10.75
C GLY A 61 -3.29 1.74 12.11
N ARG A 62 -2.60 0.71 12.62
CA ARG A 62 -2.84 0.16 13.96
C ARG A 62 -2.57 1.19 15.04
N ILE A 63 -1.38 1.80 15.04
CA ILE A 63 -0.97 2.76 16.07
C ILE A 63 -1.90 3.98 16.09
N ASN A 64 -2.17 4.58 14.92
CA ASN A 64 -2.97 5.80 14.84
C ASN A 64 -4.48 5.55 14.86
N GLY A 65 -4.94 4.35 14.52
CA GLY A 65 -6.34 3.94 14.57
C GLY A 65 -6.84 3.63 15.99
N ILE A 66 -5.96 3.17 16.88
CA ILE A 66 -6.28 2.89 18.29
C ILE A 66 -6.66 4.17 19.05
N SER A 67 -6.11 5.33 18.67
CA SER A 67 -6.33 6.62 19.35
C SER A 67 -7.78 7.14 19.29
N LYS A 68 -8.66 6.58 18.45
CA LYS A 68 -10.06 7.04 18.32
C LYS A 68 -11.07 6.23 19.14
N ARG A 69 -10.63 5.29 19.99
CA ARG A 69 -11.52 4.44 20.81
C ARG A 69 -11.53 4.76 22.32
N THR A 70 -10.88 5.85 22.72
CA THR A 70 -10.92 6.40 24.10
C THR A 70 -11.53 7.79 24.07
#